data_AF-A0A7C2Q5Z8-F1
#
_entry.id   AF-A0A7C2Q5Z8-F1
#
_cell.length_a   1.000
_cell.length_b   1.000
_cell.length_c   1.000
_cell.angle_alpha   90.00
_cell.angle_beta   90.00
_cell.angle_gamma   90.00
#
_symmetry.space_group_name_H-M   'P 1'
#
loop_
_entity.id
_entity.type
_entity.pdbx_description
1 polymer ?
#
loop_
_entity_poly.entity_id
_entity_poly.type
_entity_poly.pdbx_seq_one_letter_code
_entity_poly.pdbx_strand_id
1 'polypeptide(L)'
;MRRTLTTLRCVPRFGYNNTEVRTVDLEMLGEHDELEIRRVLTHWFVQRGVADAVYAIDADDNGFFAIINDEAFASTWGDPLL
;
A
#
# COMPACT_ATOMS: atom_id res chain seq x y z
N MET A 1 16.91 14.10 8.86
CA MET A 1 16.35 13.47 7.64
C MET A 1 14.92 13.98 7.45
N ARG A 2 14.58 14.44 6.25
CA ARG A 2 13.23 14.97 5.94
C ARG A 2 12.30 13.77 5.75
N ARG A 3 11.14 13.79 6.43
CA ARG A 3 10.06 12.83 6.17
C ARG A 3 9.25 13.33 4.99
N THR A 4 8.98 12.45 4.04
CA THR A 4 8.08 12.74 2.92
C THR A 4 6.80 11.98 3.13
N LEU A 5 5.68 12.69 3.14
CA LEU A 5 4.36 12.06 3.11
C LEU A 5 4.14 11.55 1.68
N THR A 6 3.97 10.25 1.54
CA THR A 6 3.79 9.58 0.25
C THR A 6 2.47 8.83 0.27
N THR A 7 1.54 9.26 -0.59
CA THR A 7 0.28 8.56 -0.82
C THR A 7 0.55 7.37 -1.73
N LEU A 8 0.35 6.17 -1.21
CA LEU A 8 0.53 4.92 -1.94
C LEU A 8 -0.82 4.30 -2.28
N ARG A 9 -1.00 3.86 -3.53
CA ARG A 9 -2.17 3.10 -3.96
C ARG A 9 -2.02 1.63 -3.57
N CYS A 10 -3.12 1.03 -3.12
CA CYS A 10 -3.24 -0.37 -2.75
C CYS A 10 -4.37 -1.00 -3.57
N VAL A 11 -4.04 -2.08 -4.28
CA VAL A 11 -4.96 -2.80 -5.18
C VAL A 11 -5.06 -4.27 -4.78
N PRO A 12 -6.24 -4.91 -4.85
CA PRO A 12 -6.36 -6.32 -4.48
C PRO A 12 -5.68 -7.25 -5.50
N ARG A 13 -5.25 -8.42 -5.02
CA ARG A 13 -4.60 -9.46 -5.83
C ARG A 13 -5.48 -10.00 -6.96
N PHE A 14 -6.80 -10.10 -6.75
CA PHE A 14 -7.74 -10.68 -7.71
C PHE A 14 -8.71 -9.62 -8.22
N GLY A 15 -8.50 -9.20 -9.47
CA GLY A 15 -9.38 -8.30 -10.20
C GLY A 15 -8.82 -6.88 -10.28
N TYR A 16 -8.58 -6.42 -11.50
CA TYR A 16 -8.44 -5.00 -11.83
C TYR A 16 -9.80 -4.39 -12.25
N ASN A 17 -10.82 -5.23 -12.46
CA ASN A 17 -12.15 -4.82 -12.91
C ASN A 17 -13.06 -4.58 -11.71
N ASN A 18 -13.28 -3.30 -11.37
CA ASN A 18 -14.26 -2.81 -10.37
C ASN A 18 -13.95 -3.08 -8.90
N THR A 19 -12.69 -3.28 -8.57
CA THR A 19 -12.22 -3.49 -7.20
C THR A 19 -11.79 -2.16 -6.61
N GLU A 20 -12.34 -1.83 -5.44
CA GLU A 20 -12.04 -0.61 -4.68
C GLU A 20 -10.53 -0.47 -4.50
N VAL A 21 -9.94 0.53 -5.15
CA VAL A 21 -8.56 0.93 -4.91
C VAL A 21 -8.56 1.73 -3.63
N ARG A 22 -7.55 1.55 -2.77
CA ARG A 22 -7.40 2.33 -1.55
C ARG A 22 -6.09 3.06 -1.54
N THR A 23 -6.04 4.21 -0.88
CA THR A 23 -4.81 4.94 -0.66
C THR A 23 -4.43 4.94 0.81
N VAL A 24 -3.12 4.91 1.06
CA VAL A 24 -2.56 5.09 2.40
C VAL A 24 -1.47 6.13 2.34
N ASP A 25 -1.43 7.00 3.34
CA ASP A 25 -0.34 7.95 3.50
C ASP A 25 0.77 7.34 4.37
N LEU A 26 1.96 7.23 3.78
CA LEU A 26 3.15 6.70 4.42
C LEU A 26 4.16 7.81 4.68
N GLU A 27 4.65 7.89 5.91
CA GLU A 27 5.83 8.71 6.23
C GLU A 27 7.09 7.93 5.89
N MET A 28 7.81 8.35 4.85
CA MET A 28 9.04 7.68 4.42
C MET A 28 10.26 8.55 4.70
N LEU A 29 11.38 7.89 5.02
CA LEU A 29 12.67 8.53 5.29
C LEU A 29 13.64 8.21 4.14
N GLY A 30 13.74 9.10 3.16
CA GLY A 30 14.72 8.97 2.08
C GLY A 30 14.11 8.68 0.72
N GLU A 31 14.78 7.84 -0.07
CA GLU A 31 14.39 7.53 -1.44
C GLU A 31 13.15 6.63 -1.47
N HIS A 32 12.28 6.85 -2.45
CA HIS A 32 11.06 6.10 -2.65
C HIS A 32 11.37 4.88 -3.53
N ASP A 33 12.07 3.89 -2.97
CA ASP A 33 12.32 2.60 -3.64
C ASP A 33 11.36 1.51 -3.17
N GLU A 34 11.27 0.41 -3.95
CA GLU A 34 10.35 -0.70 -3.67
C GLU A 34 10.58 -1.30 -2.27
N LEU A 35 11.83 -1.41 -1.83
CA LEU A 35 12.19 -2.07 -0.59
C LEU A 35 11.76 -1.24 0.62
N GLU A 36 11.98 0.07 0.58
CA GLU A 36 11.56 1.00 1.62
C GLU A 36 10.03 1.07 1.70
N ILE A 37 9.35 1.19 0.55
CA ILE A 37 7.89 1.19 0.48
C ILE A 37 7.34 -0.12 1.09
N ARG A 38 7.92 -1.28 0.73
CA ARG A 38 7.52 -2.57 1.30
C ARG A 38 7.67 -2.57 2.80
N ARG A 39 8.83 -2.16 3.31
CA ARG A 39 9.10 -2.15 4.75
C ARG A 39 8.13 -1.27 5.51
N VAL A 40 7.92 -0.03 5.05
CA VAL A 40 7.05 0.94 5.73
C VAL A 40 5.59 0.49 5.65
N LEU A 41 5.13 0.02 4.50
CA LEU A 41 3.76 -0.45 4.31
C LEU A 41 3.46 -1.71 5.13
N THR A 42 4.36 -2.70 5.14
CA THR A 42 4.20 -3.89 5.98
C THR A 42 4.09 -3.50 7.46
N HIS A 43 4.97 -2.61 7.95
CA HIS A 43 4.89 -2.13 9.34
C HIS A 43 3.56 -1.42 9.62
N TRP A 44 3.09 -0.58 8.69
CA TRP A 44 1.81 0.12 8.81
C TRP A 44 0.62 -0.84 8.94
N PHE A 45 0.62 -1.94 8.19
CA PHE A 45 -0.43 -2.98 8.26
C PHE A 45 -0.31 -3.87 9.50
N VAL A 46 0.90 -4.24 9.92
CA VAL A 46 1.14 -5.00 11.16
C VAL A 46 0.58 -4.26 12.37
N GLN A 47 0.75 -2.95 12.44
CA GLN A 47 0.17 -2.11 13.51
C GLN A 47 -1.36 -2.13 13.54
N ARG A 48 -2.00 -2.54 12.43
CA ARG A 48 -3.45 -2.67 12.27
C ARG A 48 -3.92 -4.13 12.32
N GLY A 49 -3.02 -5.06 12.64
CA GLY A 49 -3.35 -6.48 12.81
C GLY A 49 -3.32 -7.31 11.53
N VAL A 50 -2.78 -6.80 10.42
CA VAL A 50 -2.70 -7.54 9.15
C VAL A 50 -1.22 -7.74 8.79
N ALA A 51 -0.62 -8.85 9.22
CA ALA A 51 0.83 -9.03 9.11
C ALA A 51 1.31 -9.32 7.66
N ASP A 52 0.51 -10.05 6.89
CA ASP A 52 0.86 -10.51 5.54
C ASP A 52 0.14 -9.71 4.44
N ALA A 53 -0.22 -8.46 4.76
CA ALA A 53 -1.05 -7.61 3.91
C ALA A 53 -0.48 -7.35 2.51
N VAL A 54 0.85 -7.24 2.37
CA VAL A 54 1.52 -6.84 1.13
C VAL A 54 1.94 -8.08 0.35
N TYR A 55 1.30 -8.33 -0.79
CA TYR A 55 1.65 -9.42 -1.70
C TYR A 55 2.83 -9.05 -2.60
N ALA A 56 2.76 -7.89 -3.24
CA ALA A 56 3.81 -7.37 -4.12
C ALA A 56 3.76 -5.84 -4.17
N ILE A 57 4.82 -5.23 -4.69
CA ILE A 57 4.85 -3.81 -5.08
C ILE A 57 5.23 -3.76 -6.53
N ASP A 58 4.58 -2.90 -7.28
CA ASP A 58 4.82 -2.67 -8.69
C ASP A 58 4.68 -1.18 -8.99
N ALA A 59 4.97 -0.76 -10.22
CA ALA A 59 4.88 0.63 -10.65
C ALA A 59 4.15 0.75 -11.99
N ASP A 60 3.33 1.79 -12.12
CA ASP A 60 2.70 2.19 -13.38
C ASP A 60 3.00 3.68 -13.66
N ASP A 61 2.31 4.28 -14.63
CA ASP A 61 2.45 5.69 -15.01
C ASP A 61 2.15 6.68 -13.86
N ASN A 62 1.47 6.25 -12.80
CA ASN A 62 1.16 7.04 -11.60
C ASN A 62 2.09 6.73 -10.41
N GLY A 63 3.18 6.00 -10.65
CA GLY A 63 4.16 5.63 -9.63
C GLY A 63 3.88 4.28 -8.98
N PHE A 64 4.50 4.05 -7.82
CA PHE A 64 4.38 2.79 -7.10
C PHE A 64 2.96 2.52 -6.60
N PHE A 65 2.57 1.25 -6.61
CA PHE A 65 1.38 0.74 -5.98
C PHE A 65 1.68 -0.61 -5.33
N ALA A 66 0.96 -0.93 -4.26
CA ALA A 66 1.04 -2.20 -3.58
C ALA A 66 -0.12 -3.10 -3.98
N ILE A 67 0.18 -4.36 -4.27
CA ILE A 67 -0.81 -5.43 -4.40
C ILE A 67 -1.01 -6.01 -3.01
N ILE A 68 -2.24 -5.97 -2.51
CA ILE A 68 -2.59 -6.45 -1.17
C ILE A 68 -3.26 -7.83 -1.24
N ASN A 69 -3.14 -8.58 -0.15
CA ASN A 69 -3.80 -9.87 0.01
C ASN A 69 -5.31 -9.72 0.33
N ASP A 70 -6.03 -10.84 0.33
CA ASP A 70 -7.48 -10.86 0.52
C ASP A 70 -7.90 -10.47 1.96
N GLU A 71 -7.06 -10.78 2.95
CA GLU A 71 -7.29 -10.42 4.36
C GLU A 71 -7.21 -8.90 4.58
N ALA A 72 -6.20 -8.26 4.00
CA ALA A 72 -6.10 -6.82 3.96
C ALA A 72 -7.29 -6.24 3.20
N PHE A 73 -7.62 -6.76 2.02
CA PHE A 73 -8.75 -6.25 1.23
C PHE A 73 -10.09 -6.31 1.99
N ALA A 74 -10.36 -7.39 2.72
CA ALA A 74 -11.60 -7.55 3.50
C ALA A 74 -11.68 -6.65 4.74
N SER A 75 -10.57 -6.12 5.21
CA SER A 75 -10.50 -5.26 6.39
C SER A 75 -10.86 -3.80 6.05
N THR A 76 -11.18 -2.97 7.04
CA THR A 76 -11.46 -1.53 6.84
C THR A 76 -10.23 -0.70 7.21
N TRP A 77 -9.62 -0.02 6.24
CA TRP A 77 -8.45 0.85 6.40
C TRP A 77 -8.24 1.69 5.15
N GLY A 78 -7.41 2.72 5.25
CA GLY A 78 -7.09 3.62 4.14
C GLY A 78 -8.31 4.42 3.67
N ASP A 79 -8.11 5.17 2.58
CA ASP A 79 -9.17 5.95 1.95
C ASP A 79 -9.54 5.32 0.60
N PRO A 80 -10.82 5.06 0.31
CA PRO A 80 -11.24 4.54 -0.97
C PRO A 80 -11.00 5.58 -2.08
N LEU A 81 -10.32 5.14 -3.14
CA LEU A 81 -10.10 5.90 -4.36
C LEU A 81 -11.21 5.48 -5.34
N LEU A 82 -12.18 6.39 -5.53
CA LEU A 82 -13.36 6.21 -6.39
C LEU A 82 -13.01 6.12 -7.87
#